data_AF-A0A3E0LYN8-F1
#
_entry.id   AF-A0A3E0LYN8-F1
#
_cell.length_a   1.000
_cell.length_b   1.000
_cell.length_c   1.000
_cell.angle_alpha   90.00
_cell.angle_beta   90.00
_cell.angle_gamma   90.00
#
_symmetry.space_group_name_H-M   'P 1'
#
loop_
_entity.id
_entity.type
_entity.pdbx_description
1 polymer ?
#
loop_
_entity_poly.entity_id
_entity_poly.type
_entity_poly.pdbx_seq_one_letter_code
_entity_poly.pdbx_strand_id
1 'polypeptide(L)'
;MDKEEELLEQWRELTPEKQQKVWQFVQILKSESQTTPEAEFIPQTPLSKKLWEIRHRAIAAGLQLLNEDEIEQELAARRGGCSES
;
A
#
# COMPACT_ATOMS: atom_id res chain seq x y z
N MET A 1 -4.39 -25.13 -26.23
CA MET A 1 -4.47 -23.70 -26.55
C MET A 1 -3.86 -22.97 -25.36
N ASP A 2 -3.07 -21.93 -25.58
CA ASP A 2 -2.55 -21.15 -24.47
C ASP A 2 -3.71 -20.41 -23.76
N LYS A 3 -3.61 -20.21 -22.45
CA LYS A 3 -4.65 -19.51 -21.67
C LYS A 3 -4.83 -18.08 -22.14
N GLU A 4 -3.76 -17.46 -22.65
CA GLU A 4 -3.81 -16.12 -23.26
C GLU A 4 -4.59 -16.12 -24.58
N GLU A 5 -4.36 -17.13 -25.42
CA GLU A 5 -5.05 -17.29 -26.70
C GLU A 5 -6.57 -17.49 -26.51
N GLU A 6 -6.96 -18.36 -25.57
CA GLU A 6 -8.36 -18.65 -25.25
C GLU A 6 -9.09 -17.38 -24.74
N LEU A 7 -8.42 -16.57 -23.92
CA LEU A 7 -8.97 -15.31 -23.41
C LEU A 7 -9.18 -14.28 -24.53
N LEU A 8 -8.26 -14.20 -25.50
CA LEU A 8 -8.37 -13.31 -26.65
C LEU A 8 -9.46 -13.74 -27.63
N GLU A 9 -9.71 -15.04 -27.76
CA GLU A 9 -10.80 -15.57 -28.58
C GLU A 9 -12.15 -15.22 -27.92
N GLN A 10 -12.31 -15.54 -26.64
CA GLN A 10 -13.51 -15.19 -25.86
C GLN A 10 -13.78 -13.68 -25.84
N TRP A 11 -12.74 -12.85 -25.80
CA TRP A 11 -12.84 -11.39 -25.92
C TRP A 11 -13.44 -10.91 -27.24
N ARG A 12 -13.00 -11.50 -28.35
CA ARG A 12 -13.41 -11.11 -29.70
C ARG A 12 -14.86 -11.50 -30.01
N GLU A 13 -15.36 -12.55 -29.36
CA GLU A 13 -16.76 -12.99 -29.49
C GLU A 13 -17.77 -12.08 -28.75
N LEU A 14 -17.29 -11.20 -27.87
CA LEU A 14 -18.15 -10.28 -27.12
C LEU A 14 -18.69 -9.13 -27.98
N THR A 15 -19.87 -8.64 -27.61
CA THR A 15 -20.40 -7.39 -28.18
C THR A 15 -19.58 -6.18 -27.72
N PRO A 16 -19.59 -5.06 -28.47
CA PRO A 16 -18.82 -3.86 -28.11
C PRO A 16 -19.09 -3.35 -26.68
N GLU A 17 -20.32 -3.45 -26.20
CA GLU A 17 -20.70 -3.01 -24.84
C GLU A 17 -20.07 -3.91 -23.76
N LYS A 18 -20.01 -5.22 -24.03
CA LYS A 18 -19.37 -6.19 -23.11
C LYS A 18 -17.86 -6.05 -23.14
N GLN A 19 -17.27 -5.76 -24.31
CA GLN A 19 -15.86 -5.41 -24.41
C GLN A 19 -15.56 -4.17 -23.54
N GLN A 20 -16.34 -3.11 -23.67
CA GLN A 20 -16.15 -1.91 -22.85
C GLN A 20 -16.18 -2.19 -21.34
N LYS A 21 -17.03 -3.10 -20.87
CA LYS A 21 -17.11 -3.50 -19.45
C LYS A 21 -15.84 -4.19 -18.96
N VAL A 22 -15.29 -5.14 -19.70
CA VAL A 22 -14.03 -5.79 -19.29
C VAL A 22 -12.87 -4.81 -19.40
N TRP A 23 -12.86 -3.90 -20.38
CA TRP A 23 -11.85 -2.84 -20.44
C TRP A 23 -11.87 -2.01 -19.16
N GLN A 24 -13.04 -1.55 -18.73
CA GLN A 24 -13.22 -0.86 -17.44
C GLN A 24 -12.76 -1.72 -16.26
N PHE A 25 -13.11 -3.00 -16.25
CA PHE A 25 -12.69 -3.94 -15.21
C PHE A 25 -11.16 -4.09 -15.15
N VAL A 26 -10.47 -4.21 -16.29
CA VAL A 26 -9.01 -4.25 -16.35
C VAL A 26 -8.40 -2.94 -15.84
N GLN A 27 -9.00 -1.77 -16.13
CA GLN A 27 -8.54 -0.50 -15.56
C GLN A 27 -8.70 -0.44 -14.05
N ILE A 28 -9.81 -0.98 -13.52
CA ILE A 28 -10.02 -1.11 -12.06
C ILE A 28 -8.95 -2.03 -11.46
N LEU A 29 -8.75 -3.22 -12.03
CA LEU A 29 -7.74 -4.16 -11.54
C LEU A 29 -6.32 -3.57 -11.57
N LYS A 30 -5.97 -2.78 -12.60
CA LYS A 30 -4.69 -2.06 -12.67
C LYS A 30 -4.57 -0.98 -11.58
N SER A 31 -5.68 -0.34 -11.22
CA SER A 31 -5.74 0.65 -10.14
C SER A 31 -5.74 0.00 -8.75
N GLU A 32 -6.30 -1.20 -8.60
CA GLU A 32 -6.32 -1.96 -7.34
C GLU A 32 -4.99 -2.70 -7.08
N SER A 33 -4.35 -3.20 -8.13
CA SER A 33 -2.99 -3.77 -8.05
C SER A 33 -1.92 -2.69 -7.91
N GLN A 34 -2.23 -1.44 -8.23
CA GLN A 34 -1.67 -0.28 -7.54
C GLN A 34 -2.33 -0.17 -6.14
N THR A 35 -2.16 -1.21 -5.33
CA THR A 35 -2.05 -0.99 -3.89
C THR A 35 -0.91 -0.01 -3.79
N THR A 36 -1.30 1.23 -3.52
CA THR A 36 -0.46 2.43 -3.54
C THR A 36 0.99 2.06 -3.24
N PRO A 37 1.99 2.36 -4.10
CA PRO A 37 3.31 2.63 -3.54
C PRO A 37 3.01 3.64 -2.44
N GLU A 38 3.28 3.28 -1.17
CA GLU A 38 2.92 4.08 0.01
C GLU A 38 3.05 5.54 -0.37
N ALA A 39 1.90 6.23 -0.54
CA ALA A 39 1.93 7.53 -1.17
C ALA A 39 2.92 8.36 -0.37
N GLU A 40 4.01 8.78 -1.02
CA GLU A 40 5.16 9.34 -0.31
C GLU A 40 4.63 10.43 0.61
N PHE A 41 4.86 10.30 1.92
CA PHE A 41 4.20 11.17 2.87
C PHE A 41 4.70 12.61 2.66
N ILE A 42 3.84 13.49 2.14
CA ILE A 42 4.16 14.90 1.93
C ILE A 42 3.62 15.73 3.11
N PRO A 43 4.49 16.26 4.00
CA PRO A 43 4.05 17.06 5.14
C PRO A 43 3.45 18.41 4.70
N GLN A 44 2.19 18.65 5.08
CA GLN A 44 1.44 19.84 4.65
C GLN A 44 1.54 21.02 5.63
N THR A 45 1.63 20.76 6.93
CA THR A 45 1.67 21.81 7.97
C THR A 45 3.11 22.14 8.37
N PRO A 46 3.39 23.36 8.88
CA PRO A 46 4.72 23.72 9.37
C PRO A 46 5.26 22.76 10.43
N LEU A 47 4.38 22.29 11.32
CA LEU A 47 4.74 21.31 12.35
C LEU A 47 5.10 19.95 11.72
N SER A 48 4.28 19.46 10.77
CA SER A 48 4.57 18.18 10.11
C SER A 48 5.89 18.20 9.35
N LYS A 49 6.23 19.32 8.69
CA LYS A 49 7.53 19.50 8.00
C LYS A 49 8.69 19.40 8.97
N LYS A 50 8.60 20.10 10.10
CA LYS A 50 9.61 20.07 11.16
C LYS A 50 9.79 18.66 11.75
N LEU A 51 8.69 17.96 12.02
CA LEU A 51 8.75 16.60 12.55
C LEU A 51 9.35 15.62 11.53
N TRP A 52 9.03 15.79 10.25
CA TRP A 52 9.58 14.99 9.16
C TRP A 52 11.09 15.16 9.03
N GLU A 53 11.59 16.39 9.07
CA GLU A 53 13.03 16.70 9.06
C GLU A 53 13.76 16.07 10.26
N ILE A 54 13.17 16.16 11.46
CA ILE A 54 13.74 15.55 12.67
C ILE A 54 13.81 14.03 12.53
N ARG A 55 12.72 13.39 12.05
CA ARG A 55 12.68 11.94 11.81
C ARG A 55 13.78 11.52 10.85
N HIS A 56 13.92 12.19 9.70
CA HIS A 56 14.96 11.86 8.73
C HIS A 56 16.36 12.01 9.31
N ARG A 57 16.62 13.08 10.08
CA ARG A 57 17.92 13.27 10.75
C ARG A 57 18.23 12.15 11.73
N ALA A 58 17.24 11.71 12.52
CA ALA A 58 17.43 10.63 13.47
C ALA A 58 17.75 9.30 12.77
N ILE A 59 17.00 8.97 11.70
CA ILE A 59 17.24 7.76 10.90
C ILE A 59 18.63 7.80 10.26
N ALA A 60 19.03 8.94 9.68
CA ALA A 60 20.36 9.12 9.10
C ALA A 60 21.49 9.01 10.14
N ALA A 61 21.21 9.35 11.41
CA ALA A 61 22.13 9.17 12.53
C ALA A 61 22.19 7.71 13.05
N GLY A 62 21.44 6.78 12.44
CA GLY A 62 21.44 5.36 12.79
C GLY A 62 20.31 4.91 13.71
N LEU A 63 19.31 5.77 13.97
CA LEU A 63 18.13 5.35 14.73
C LEU A 63 17.30 4.38 13.88
N GLN A 64 17.11 3.17 14.39
CA GLN A 64 16.25 2.16 13.77
C GLN A 64 14.81 2.39 14.20
N LEU A 65 13.90 2.31 13.24
CA LEU A 65 12.46 2.37 13.51
C LEU A 65 11.99 1.02 14.01
N LEU A 66 11.03 1.05 14.92
CA LEU A 66 10.35 -0.15 15.38
C LEU A 66 9.60 -0.80 14.21
N ASN A 67 9.66 -2.12 14.14
CA ASN A 67 8.78 -2.92 13.31
C ASN A 67 7.38 -3.05 13.95
N GLU A 68 6.46 -3.73 13.27
CA GLU A 68 5.07 -3.85 13.70
C GLU A 68 4.94 -4.52 15.08
N ASP A 69 5.62 -5.65 15.29
CA ASP A 69 5.61 -6.38 16.56
C ASP A 69 6.19 -5.55 17.71
N GLU A 70 7.30 -4.84 17.45
CA GLU A 70 7.93 -3.95 18.42
C GLU A 70 7.03 -2.77 18.81
N ILE A 71 6.24 -2.24 17.86
CA ILE A 71 5.24 -1.21 18.13
C ILE A 71 4.14 -1.76 19.03
N GLU A 72 3.61 -2.95 18.75
CA GLU A 72 2.58 -3.58 19.58
C GLU A 72 3.07 -3.82 21.01
N GLN A 73 4.30 -4.30 21.17
CA GLN A 73 4.92 -4.51 22.47
C GLN A 73 5.06 -3.20 23.25
N GLU A 74 5.55 -2.13 22.61
CA GLU A 74 5.69 -0.82 23.24
C GLU A 74 4.33 -0.24 23.65
N LEU A 75 3.31 -0.41 22.80
CA LEU A 75 1.94 0.02 23.11
C LEU A 75 1.35 -0.76 24.28
N ALA A 76 1.55 -2.08 24.33
CA ALA A 76 1.12 -2.93 25.42
C ALA A 76 1.79 -2.51 26.74
N ALA A 77 3.12 -2.33 26.74
CA ALA A 77 3.88 -1.90 27.91
C ALA A 77 3.40 -0.53 28.46
N ARG A 78 3.11 0.43 27.58
CA ARG A 78 2.63 1.77 27.99
C ARG A 78 1.18 1.79 28.45
N ARG A 79 0.34 0.90 27.92
CA ARG A 79 -1.10 0.83 28.22
C ARG A 79 -1.43 -0.19 29.33
N GLY A 80 -0.42 -0.84 29.91
CA GLY A 80 -0.59 -1.81 30.98
C GLY A 80 -1.08 -3.19 30.53
N GLY A 81 -0.86 -3.57 29.26
CA GLY A 81 -1.10 -4.93 28.78
C GLY A 81 -0.09 -5.90 29.39
N CYS A 82 -0.57 -6.97 30.01
CA CYS A 82 0.28 -8.04 30.52
C CYS A 82 1.04 -8.69 29.37
N SER A 83 2.37 -8.58 29.37
CA SER A 83 3.21 -9.52 28.62
C SER A 83 3.13 -10.86 29.35
N GLU A 84 2.61 -11.91 28.69
CA GLU A 84 2.71 -13.26 29.24
C GLU A 84 4.19 -13.62 29.42
N SER A 85 4.52 -14.14 30.61
CA SER A 85 5.88 -14.55 31.02
C SER A 85 6.26 -15.92 30.47
#